data_AF-A0A842R369-F1
#
_entry.id   AF-A0A842R369-F1
#
_cell.length_a   1.000
_cell.length_b   1.000
_cell.length_c   1.000
_cell.angle_alpha   90.00
_cell.angle_beta   90.00
_cell.angle_gamma   90.00
#
_symmetry.space_group_name_H-M   'P 1'
#
loop_
_entity.id
_entity.type
_entity.pdbx_description
1 polymer ?
#
loop_
_entity_poly.entity_id
_entity_poly.type
_entity_poly.pdbx_seq_one_letter_code
_entity_poly.pdbx_strand_id
1 'polypeptide(L)'
;MAGSGFRVFIIVYLLALFLRFVGYSISYAKKNSGKISSSVFFVLFGIAAPAGLILNAIFLMHLTELLPNQVNKTIIQVFFTITIEFLILYGAMRLARLMMKVPPLSDEDKITSRYICNDGHVVKSRGEALIDNWLHGHDITHEYEGTLSLGSKKAKYDWLLVAHDIVIEYWGMMNSKEYRKRREEKEKLYKKKGTKLISITNSDLEDINKKVRRKLLTFMDENELDKPKRCFNCGQELDDRY
;
A
#
# COMPACT_ATOMS: atom_id res chain seq x y z
N MET A 1 -27.48 -47.46 -20.86
CA MET A 1 -26.88 -46.52 -21.81
C MET A 1 -27.14 -45.11 -21.30
N ALA A 2 -26.14 -44.40 -20.75
CA ALA A 2 -26.33 -43.00 -20.39
C ALA A 2 -26.55 -42.21 -21.70
N GLY A 3 -27.76 -41.70 -21.91
CA GLY A 3 -28.20 -41.10 -23.16
C GLY A 3 -27.42 -39.84 -23.54
N SER A 4 -27.47 -39.47 -24.82
CA SER A 4 -26.89 -38.24 -25.37
C SER A 4 -27.15 -36.99 -24.50
N GLY A 5 -28.30 -36.91 -23.84
CA GLY A 5 -28.66 -35.84 -22.90
C GLY A 5 -27.70 -35.70 -21.71
N PHE A 6 -27.18 -36.80 -21.15
CA PHE A 6 -26.25 -36.74 -20.02
C PHE A 6 -24.88 -36.16 -20.41
N ARG A 7 -24.42 -36.47 -21.62
CA ARG A 7 -23.18 -35.90 -22.17
C ARG A 7 -23.31 -34.39 -22.39
N VAL A 8 -24.45 -33.94 -22.91
CA VAL A 8 -24.75 -32.52 -23.07
C VAL A 8 -24.78 -31.82 -21.71
N PHE A 9 -25.40 -32.44 -20.69
CA PHE A 9 -25.45 -31.90 -19.33
C PHE A 9 -24.06 -31.69 -18.71
N ILE A 10 -23.16 -32.68 -18.82
CA ILE A 10 -21.77 -32.56 -18.34
C ILE A 10 -21.04 -31.42 -19.05
N ILE A 11 -21.18 -31.30 -20.37
CA ILE A 11 -20.52 -30.24 -21.15
C ILE A 11 -21.00 -28.85 -20.69
N VAL A 12 -22.32 -28.68 -20.52
CA VAL A 12 -22.91 -27.43 -20.04
C VAL A 12 -22.42 -27.10 -18.62
N TYR A 13 -22.33 -28.10 -17.73
CA TYR A 13 -21.82 -27.91 -16.38
C TYR A 13 -20.34 -27.49 -16.36
N LEU A 14 -19.48 -28.17 -17.13
CA LEU A 14 -18.06 -27.81 -17.24
C LEU A 14 -17.87 -26.41 -17.84
N LEU A 15 -18.69 -26.03 -18.83
CA LEU A 15 -18.69 -24.68 -19.39
C LEU A 15 -19.10 -23.63 -18.34
N ALA A 16 -20.10 -23.91 -17.52
CA ALA A 16 -20.52 -23.02 -16.44
C ALA A 16 -19.41 -22.82 -15.39
N LEU A 17 -18.71 -23.90 -15.00
CA LEU A 17 -17.55 -23.80 -14.11
C LEU A 17 -16.43 -22.94 -14.71
N PHE A 18 -16.13 -23.13 -16.00
CA PHE A 18 -15.12 -22.34 -16.71
C PHE A 18 -15.48 -20.84 -16.76
N LEU A 19 -16.72 -20.50 -17.14
CA LEU A 19 -17.18 -19.12 -17.20
C LEU A 19 -17.12 -18.44 -15.82
N ARG A 20 -17.40 -19.20 -14.76
CA ARG A 20 -17.32 -18.73 -13.38
C ARG A 20 -15.89 -18.45 -12.94
N PHE A 21 -14.95 -19.34 -13.26
CA PHE A 21 -13.51 -19.12 -13.05
C PHE A 21 -13.03 -17.84 -13.75
N VAL A 22 -13.44 -17.62 -15.00
CA VAL A 22 -13.12 -16.40 -15.76
C VAL A 22 -13.73 -15.16 -15.09
N GLY A 23 -15.01 -15.23 -14.70
CA GLY A 23 -15.70 -14.13 -14.02
C GLY A 23 -15.07 -13.73 -12.68
N TYR A 24 -14.67 -14.71 -11.86
CA TYR A 24 -13.92 -14.44 -10.62
C TYR A 24 -12.56 -13.82 -10.90
N SER A 25 -11.84 -14.33 -11.89
CA SER A 25 -10.52 -13.81 -12.28
C SER A 25 -10.61 -12.34 -12.73
N ILE A 26 -11.62 -11.99 -13.53
CA ILE A 26 -11.88 -10.60 -13.98
C ILE A 26 -12.28 -9.70 -12.81
N SER A 27 -13.20 -10.15 -11.95
CA SER A 27 -13.66 -9.37 -10.80
C SER A 27 -12.52 -9.10 -9.81
N TYR A 28 -11.67 -10.10 -9.56
CA TYR A 28 -10.48 -9.95 -8.74
C TYR A 28 -9.46 -8.99 -9.36
N ALA A 29 -9.20 -9.09 -10.67
CA ALA A 29 -8.30 -8.17 -11.38
C ALA A 29 -8.79 -6.71 -11.35
N LYS A 30 -10.10 -6.48 -11.54
CA LYS A 30 -10.72 -5.15 -11.40
C LYS A 30 -10.60 -4.61 -9.98
N LYS A 31 -10.76 -5.46 -8.95
CA LYS A 31 -10.61 -5.06 -7.55
C LYS A 31 -9.19 -4.64 -7.22
N ASN A 32 -8.21 -5.40 -7.69
CA ASN A 32 -6.80 -5.14 -7.43
C ASN A 32 -6.26 -3.93 -8.21
N SER A 33 -6.84 -3.62 -9.38
CA SER A 33 -6.54 -2.39 -10.14
C SER A 33 -7.27 -1.14 -9.64
N GLY A 34 -7.98 -1.22 -8.50
CA GLY A 34 -8.73 -0.09 -7.94
C GLY A 34 -10.00 0.29 -8.70
N LYS A 35 -10.31 -0.36 -9.83
CA LYS A 35 -11.45 -0.05 -10.69
C LYS A 35 -12.82 -0.38 -10.08
N ILE A 36 -12.87 -1.23 -9.04
CA ILE A 36 -14.09 -1.52 -8.29
C ILE A 36 -13.85 -1.47 -6.77
N SER A 37 -14.85 -1.01 -6.02
CA SER A 37 -14.78 -0.93 -4.55
C SER A 37 -14.82 -2.32 -3.90
N SER A 38 -14.42 -2.40 -2.62
CA SER A 38 -14.46 -3.67 -1.88
C SER A 38 -15.89 -4.19 -1.78
N SER A 39 -16.84 -3.30 -1.52
CA SER A 39 -18.27 -3.63 -1.45
C SER A 39 -18.80 -4.19 -2.76
N VAL A 40 -18.45 -3.58 -3.91
CA VAL A 40 -18.87 -4.09 -5.23
C VAL A 40 -18.25 -5.45 -5.52
N PHE A 41 -16.99 -5.67 -5.15
CA PHE A 41 -16.34 -6.97 -5.28
C PHE A 41 -17.04 -8.06 -4.44
N PHE A 42 -17.35 -7.76 -3.17
CA PHE A 42 -18.03 -8.71 -2.29
C PHE A 42 -19.48 -8.97 -2.70
N VAL A 43 -20.19 -8.01 -3.30
CA VAL A 43 -21.53 -8.23 -3.87
C VAL A 43 -21.45 -9.16 -5.08
N LEU A 44 -20.52 -8.91 -6.02
CA LEU A 44 -20.34 -9.78 -7.20
C LEU A 44 -19.93 -11.20 -6.79
N PHE A 45 -19.02 -11.33 -5.82
CA PHE A 45 -18.59 -12.61 -5.29
C PHE A 45 -19.70 -13.30 -4.48
N GLY A 46 -20.41 -12.54 -3.65
CA GLY A 46 -21.46 -13.01 -2.76
C GLY A 46 -22.73 -13.46 -3.49
N ILE A 47 -23.01 -12.96 -4.70
CA ILE A 47 -24.09 -13.47 -5.55
C ILE A 47 -23.61 -14.69 -6.37
N ALA A 48 -22.38 -14.63 -6.90
CA ALA A 48 -21.86 -15.68 -7.75
C ALA A 48 -21.56 -16.97 -6.99
N ALA A 49 -21.09 -16.92 -5.74
CA ALA A 49 -20.70 -18.08 -4.94
C ALA A 49 -21.89 -19.01 -4.54
N PRO A 50 -23.04 -18.49 -4.06
CA PRO A 50 -24.23 -19.30 -3.80
C PRO A 50 -24.81 -19.92 -5.07
N ALA A 51 -24.84 -19.17 -6.19
CA ALA A 51 -25.45 -19.63 -7.44
C ALA A 51 -24.82 -20.93 -7.97
N GLY A 52 -23.50 -21.09 -7.86
CA GLY A 52 -22.86 -22.34 -8.26
C GLY A 52 -22.79 -23.40 -7.18
N LEU A 53 -23.00 -23.09 -5.89
CA LEU A 53 -23.31 -24.15 -4.91
C LEU A 53 -24.64 -24.82 -5.27
N ILE A 54 -25.63 -24.03 -5.71
CA ILE A 54 -26.92 -24.53 -6.22
C ILE A 54 -26.71 -25.34 -7.51
N LEU A 55 -25.92 -24.85 -8.47
CA LEU A 55 -25.63 -25.58 -9.70
C LEU A 55 -24.94 -26.93 -9.43
N ASN A 56 -23.97 -26.95 -8.50
CA ASN A 56 -23.28 -28.17 -8.08
C ASN A 56 -24.24 -29.14 -7.37
N ALA A 57 -25.17 -28.63 -6.55
CA ALA A 57 -26.21 -29.44 -5.92
C ALA A 57 -27.18 -30.04 -6.96
N ILE A 58 -27.60 -29.29 -7.97
CA ILE A 58 -28.43 -29.79 -9.08
C ILE A 58 -27.70 -30.88 -9.87
N PHE A 59 -26.42 -30.66 -10.19
CA PHE A 59 -25.59 -31.66 -10.85
C PHE A 59 -25.48 -32.95 -10.03
N LEU A 60 -25.30 -32.84 -8.71
CA LEU A 60 -25.24 -33.97 -7.79
C LEU A 60 -26.58 -34.71 -7.69
N MET A 61 -27.72 -34.00 -7.60
CA MET A 61 -29.05 -34.63 -7.61
C MET A 61 -29.26 -35.46 -8.87
N HIS A 62 -28.92 -34.91 -10.04
CA HIS A 62 -29.06 -35.64 -11.30
C HIS A 62 -28.07 -36.82 -11.43
N LEU A 63 -26.89 -36.70 -10.82
CA LEU A 63 -25.91 -37.79 -10.75
C LEU A 63 -26.39 -38.94 -9.83
N THR A 64 -27.11 -38.63 -8.75
CA THR A 64 -27.66 -39.66 -7.85
C THR A 64 -28.81 -40.46 -8.45
N GLU A 65 -29.63 -39.86 -9.30
CA GLU A 65 -30.70 -40.56 -10.04
C GLU A 65 -30.15 -41.65 -10.97
N LEU A 66 -28.92 -41.46 -11.47
CA LEU A 66 -28.24 -42.42 -12.34
C LEU A 66 -27.58 -43.57 -11.57
N LEU A 67 -27.36 -43.44 -10.26
CA LEU A 67 -26.61 -44.40 -9.43
C LEU A 67 -27.26 -44.59 -8.03
N PRO A 68 -28.47 -45.21 -7.96
CA PRO A 68 -29.35 -45.17 -6.77
C PRO A 68 -28.84 -45.89 -5.50
N ASN A 69 -27.84 -46.77 -5.58
CA ASN A 69 -27.39 -47.60 -4.43
C ASN A 69 -26.13 -47.08 -3.71
N GLN A 70 -25.82 -45.77 -3.74
CA GLN A 70 -24.49 -45.27 -3.36
C GLN A 70 -24.48 -43.93 -2.60
N VAL A 71 -25.39 -43.72 -1.64
CA VAL A 71 -25.50 -42.46 -0.87
C VAL A 71 -24.17 -42.01 -0.21
N ASN A 72 -23.37 -42.95 0.33
CA ASN A 72 -22.05 -42.62 0.89
C ASN A 72 -21.06 -42.09 -0.18
N LYS A 73 -21.17 -42.54 -1.43
CA LYS A 73 -20.35 -42.02 -2.53
C LYS A 73 -20.79 -40.62 -2.94
N THR A 74 -22.08 -40.30 -2.86
CA THR A 74 -22.61 -38.96 -3.12
C THR A 74 -22.05 -37.94 -2.14
N ILE A 75 -22.07 -38.25 -0.83
CA ILE A 75 -21.54 -37.36 0.21
C ILE A 75 -20.04 -37.12 -0.02
N ILE A 76 -19.27 -38.18 -0.25
CA ILE A 76 -17.83 -38.08 -0.55
C ILE A 76 -17.60 -37.25 -1.83
N GLN A 77 -18.44 -37.41 -2.86
CA GLN A 77 -18.38 -36.60 -4.07
C GLN A 77 -18.68 -35.12 -3.80
N VAL A 78 -19.68 -34.78 -2.97
CA VAL A 78 -19.97 -33.38 -2.61
C VAL A 78 -18.74 -32.73 -1.96
N PHE A 79 -18.13 -33.40 -0.97
CA PHE A 79 -16.92 -32.91 -0.33
C PHE A 79 -15.77 -32.76 -1.32
N PHE A 80 -15.60 -33.70 -2.24
CA PHE A 80 -14.58 -33.64 -3.27
C PHE A 80 -14.83 -32.48 -4.26
N THR A 81 -16.08 -32.23 -4.65
CA THR A 81 -16.46 -31.12 -5.54
C THR A 81 -16.23 -29.75 -4.86
N ILE A 82 -16.62 -29.61 -3.59
CA ILE A 82 -16.34 -28.40 -2.81
C ILE A 82 -14.82 -28.17 -2.70
N THR A 83 -14.06 -29.22 -2.41
CA THR A 83 -12.60 -29.14 -2.30
C THR A 83 -11.96 -28.70 -3.62
N ILE A 84 -12.42 -29.25 -4.76
CA ILE A 84 -11.95 -28.84 -6.09
C ILE A 84 -12.30 -27.38 -6.38
N GLU A 85 -13.49 -26.90 -6.03
CA GLU A 85 -13.88 -25.50 -6.20
C GLU A 85 -12.99 -24.55 -5.39
N PHE A 86 -12.66 -24.90 -4.14
CA PHE A 86 -11.69 -24.14 -3.34
C PHE A 86 -10.29 -24.13 -3.96
N LEU A 87 -9.84 -25.25 -4.52
CA LEU A 87 -8.54 -25.33 -5.21
C LEU A 87 -8.52 -24.53 -6.51
N ILE A 88 -9.59 -24.55 -7.29
CA ILE A 88 -9.76 -23.76 -8.52
C ILE A 88 -9.77 -22.27 -8.16
N LEU A 89 -10.50 -21.87 -7.13
CA LEU A 89 -10.53 -20.48 -6.66
C LEU A 89 -9.15 -20.04 -6.15
N TYR A 90 -8.48 -20.87 -5.36
CA TYR A 90 -7.11 -20.61 -4.89
C TYR A 90 -6.13 -20.48 -6.05
N GLY A 91 -6.20 -21.39 -7.02
CA GLY A 91 -5.42 -21.36 -8.26
C GLY A 91 -5.66 -20.09 -9.06
N ALA A 92 -6.93 -19.68 -9.22
CA ALA A 92 -7.33 -18.44 -9.89
C ALA A 92 -6.70 -17.21 -9.21
N MET A 93 -6.82 -17.12 -7.88
CA MET A 93 -6.25 -16.03 -7.10
C MET A 93 -4.72 -16.00 -7.21
N ARG A 94 -4.06 -17.15 -7.18
CA ARG A 94 -2.59 -17.25 -7.29
C ARG A 94 -2.09 -16.91 -8.68
N LEU A 95 -2.74 -17.41 -9.74
CA LEU A 95 -2.45 -17.06 -11.13
C LEU A 95 -2.70 -15.58 -11.40
N ALA A 96 -3.82 -15.03 -10.91
CA ALA A 96 -4.10 -13.60 -11.03
C ALA A 96 -3.02 -12.76 -10.34
N ARG A 97 -2.55 -13.15 -9.14
CA ARG A 97 -1.41 -12.48 -8.48
C ARG A 97 -0.10 -12.57 -9.26
N LEU A 98 0.18 -13.71 -9.91
CA LEU A 98 1.40 -13.90 -10.71
C LEU A 98 1.36 -13.16 -12.05
N MET A 99 0.19 -13.10 -12.70
CA MET A 99 -0.03 -12.41 -13.98
C MET A 99 -0.16 -10.89 -13.78
N MET A 100 -0.63 -10.44 -12.62
CA MET A 100 -0.58 -9.04 -12.23
C MET A 100 0.82 -8.69 -11.70
N LYS A 101 1.75 -8.39 -12.61
CA LYS A 101 2.74 -7.34 -12.30
C LYS A 101 1.92 -6.09 -12.07
N VAL A 102 1.67 -5.71 -10.81
CA VAL A 102 1.03 -4.43 -10.50
C VAL A 102 1.85 -3.37 -11.24
N PRO A 103 1.30 -2.72 -12.28
CA PRO A 103 2.05 -1.73 -13.00
C PRO A 103 2.41 -0.63 -11.99
N PRO A 104 3.63 -0.08 -12.05
CA PRO A 104 3.97 1.07 -11.21
C PRO A 104 2.90 2.15 -11.42
N LEU A 105 2.47 2.78 -10.32
CA LEU A 105 1.49 3.87 -10.32
C LEU A 105 1.76 4.85 -11.48
N SER A 106 0.70 5.21 -12.20
CA SER A 106 0.80 6.15 -13.33
C SER A 106 1.34 7.50 -12.85
N ASP A 107 2.00 8.25 -13.74
CA ASP A 107 2.57 9.55 -13.36
C ASP A 107 1.48 10.56 -12.96
N GLU A 108 0.25 10.41 -13.48
CA GLU A 108 -0.94 11.14 -13.02
C GLU A 108 -1.39 10.76 -11.61
N ASP A 109 -1.31 9.47 -11.23
CA ASP A 109 -1.58 9.06 -9.84
C ASP A 109 -0.50 9.59 -8.88
N LYS A 110 0.77 9.69 -9.30
CA LYS A 110 1.82 10.36 -8.51
C LYS A 110 1.56 11.87 -8.34
N ILE A 111 0.87 12.50 -9.28
CA ILE A 111 0.47 13.91 -9.19
C ILE A 111 -0.61 14.12 -8.12
N THR A 112 -1.40 13.08 -7.75
CA THR A 112 -2.52 13.21 -6.81
C THR A 112 -2.16 13.22 -5.32
N SER A 113 -0.95 12.83 -4.91
CA SER A 113 -0.56 12.86 -3.49
C SER A 113 0.35 14.04 -3.15
N ARG A 114 -0.03 15.25 -3.59
CA ARG A 114 0.61 16.49 -3.16
C ARG A 114 -0.07 17.01 -1.90
N TYR A 115 0.70 17.19 -0.84
CA TYR A 115 0.23 17.77 0.43
C TYR A 115 0.73 19.21 0.50
N ILE A 116 -0.16 20.14 0.81
CA ILE A 116 0.21 21.54 1.02
C ILE A 116 0.47 21.73 2.52
N CYS A 117 1.67 22.17 2.86
CA CYS A 117 2.12 22.48 4.20
C CYS A 117 1.70 23.90 4.61
N ASN A 118 1.84 24.20 5.90
CA ASN A 118 1.35 25.43 6.53
C ASN A 118 2.12 26.67 6.05
N ASP A 119 3.39 26.51 5.68
CA ASP A 119 4.23 27.54 5.07
C ASP A 119 4.10 27.63 3.54
N GLY A 120 3.26 26.77 2.94
CA GLY A 120 3.02 26.73 1.51
C GLY A 120 3.90 25.74 0.74
N HIS A 121 4.80 24.98 1.39
CA HIS A 121 5.51 23.90 0.69
C HIS A 121 4.54 22.85 0.15
N VAL A 122 4.86 22.29 -1.03
CA VAL A 122 4.06 21.25 -1.68
C VAL A 122 4.87 19.97 -1.71
N VAL A 123 4.53 19.04 -0.81
CA VAL A 123 5.32 17.83 -0.56
C VAL A 123 4.66 16.56 -1.08
N LYS A 124 5.42 15.45 -1.16
CA LYS A 124 5.04 14.24 -1.93
C LYS A 124 4.46 13.12 -1.08
N SER A 125 4.54 13.23 0.25
CA SER A 125 4.04 12.21 1.17
C SER A 125 3.49 12.79 2.48
N ARG A 126 2.63 12.03 3.16
CA ARG A 126 2.11 12.43 4.49
C ARG A 126 3.22 12.55 5.54
N GLY A 127 4.25 11.72 5.42
CA GLY A 127 5.42 11.77 6.31
C GLY A 127 6.24 13.04 6.10
N GLU A 128 6.46 13.43 4.83
CA GLU A 128 7.06 14.73 4.52
C GLU A 128 6.22 15.88 5.06
N ALA A 129 4.91 15.87 4.83
CA ALA A 129 4.02 16.94 5.31
C ALA A 129 4.04 17.07 6.84
N LEU A 130 4.13 15.95 7.55
CA LEU A 130 4.25 15.95 9.00
C LEU A 130 5.57 16.57 9.47
N ILE A 131 6.70 16.21 8.84
CA ILE A 131 8.02 16.76 9.18
C ILE A 131 8.09 18.24 8.87
N ASP A 132 7.66 18.63 7.67
CA ASP A 132 7.71 19.99 7.17
C ASP A 132 6.87 20.95 8.05
N ASN A 133 5.61 20.57 8.32
CA ASN A 133 4.76 21.31 9.27
C ASN A 133 5.32 21.34 10.69
N TRP A 134 6.02 20.29 11.12
CA TRP A 134 6.68 20.26 12.43
C TRP A 134 7.83 21.25 12.49
N LEU A 135 8.68 21.31 11.45
CA LEU A 135 9.77 22.29 11.35
C LEU A 135 9.20 23.71 11.33
N HIS A 136 8.19 23.97 10.51
CA HIS A 136 7.50 25.26 10.45
C HIS A 136 6.89 25.65 11.81
N GLY A 137 6.21 24.72 12.49
CA GLY A 137 5.58 24.97 13.78
C GLY A 137 6.55 25.25 14.93
N HIS A 138 7.84 24.91 14.78
CA HIS A 138 8.92 25.28 15.71
C HIS A 138 9.69 26.52 15.23
N ASP A 139 9.14 27.28 14.28
CA ASP A 139 9.78 28.43 13.63
C ASP A 139 11.20 28.11 13.13
N ILE A 140 11.40 26.90 12.61
CA ILE A 140 12.67 26.47 12.00
C ILE A 140 12.56 26.78 10.50
N THR A 141 13.32 27.80 10.05
CA THR A 141 13.40 28.14 8.63
C THR A 141 14.11 27.03 7.87
N HIS A 142 13.48 26.53 6.81
CA HIS A 142 13.99 25.42 6.03
C HIS A 142 13.67 25.58 4.54
N GLU A 143 14.55 25.07 3.69
CA GLU A 143 14.28 24.88 2.26
C GLU A 143 13.80 23.45 2.02
N TYR A 144 12.72 23.28 1.26
CA TYR A 144 12.24 21.98 0.79
C TYR A 144 12.79 21.64 -0.61
N GLU A 145 13.29 20.41 -0.79
CA GLU A 145 13.84 19.86 -2.04
C GLU A 145 14.84 20.76 -2.80
N GLY A 146 16.11 20.69 -2.43
CA GLY A 146 17.19 21.38 -3.14
C GLY A 146 18.32 20.45 -3.58
N THR A 147 19.43 21.06 -4.00
CA THR A 147 20.64 20.33 -4.39
C THR A 147 21.87 20.94 -3.73
N LEU A 148 22.56 20.14 -2.93
CA LEU A 148 23.80 20.54 -2.28
C LEU A 148 25.00 20.19 -3.18
N SER A 149 25.88 21.16 -3.38
CA SER A 149 27.14 20.98 -4.11
C SER A 149 28.23 20.50 -3.14
N LEU A 150 28.60 19.23 -3.24
CA LEU A 150 29.58 18.56 -2.38
C LEU A 150 30.93 18.40 -3.10
N GLY A 151 31.46 19.50 -3.63
CA GLY A 151 32.63 19.53 -4.51
C GLY A 151 32.25 19.10 -5.94
N SER A 152 32.89 18.07 -6.49
CA SER A 152 32.59 17.55 -7.84
C SER A 152 31.29 16.73 -7.94
N LYS A 153 30.60 16.48 -6.82
CA LYS A 153 29.34 15.75 -6.77
C LYS A 153 28.21 16.65 -6.31
N LYS A 154 27.01 16.41 -6.82
CA LYS A 154 25.76 17.04 -6.38
C LYS A 154 24.88 16.00 -5.72
N ALA A 155 24.24 16.35 -4.60
CA ALA A 155 23.28 15.51 -3.90
C ALA A 155 22.00 16.30 -3.67
N LYS A 156 20.86 15.73 -4.06
CA LYS A 156 19.55 16.29 -3.69
C LYS A 156 19.33 16.11 -2.19
N TYR A 157 18.67 17.04 -1.52
CA TYR A 157 18.23 16.88 -0.13
C TYR A 157 16.72 17.04 0.01
N ASP A 158 16.15 16.50 1.08
CA ASP A 158 14.73 16.68 1.38
C ASP A 158 14.50 18.03 2.07
N TRP A 159 15.27 18.36 3.11
CA TRP A 159 15.31 19.70 3.68
C TRP A 159 16.73 20.20 3.98
N LEU A 160 16.92 21.52 3.91
CA LEU A 160 18.11 22.22 4.37
C LEU A 160 17.72 23.31 5.37
N LEU A 161 18.24 23.21 6.60
CA LEU A 161 18.16 24.28 7.59
C LEU A 161 19.30 25.26 7.32
N VAL A 162 19.01 26.31 6.55
CA VAL A 162 20.02 27.22 5.99
C VAL A 162 20.86 27.89 7.07
N ALA A 163 20.24 28.29 8.18
CA ALA A 163 20.93 28.96 9.29
C ALA A 163 22.01 28.10 9.96
N HIS A 164 21.86 26.77 9.93
CA HIS A 164 22.73 25.84 10.66
C HIS A 164 23.58 24.95 9.74
N ASP A 165 23.37 25.03 8.43
CA ASP A 165 23.91 24.13 7.40
C ASP A 165 23.63 22.64 7.75
N ILE A 166 22.39 22.38 8.15
CA ILE A 166 21.92 21.03 8.51
C ILE A 166 21.05 20.48 7.38
N VAL A 167 21.45 19.33 6.84
CA VAL A 167 20.65 18.57 5.87
C VAL A 167 19.78 17.57 6.61
N ILE A 168 18.49 17.53 6.27
CA ILE A 168 17.54 16.53 6.77
C ILE A 168 17.12 15.63 5.61
N GLU A 169 17.10 14.32 5.87
CA GLU A 169 16.65 13.28 4.95
C GLU A 169 15.57 12.42 5.60
N TYR A 170 14.48 12.15 4.88
CA TYR A 170 13.42 11.27 5.32
C TYR A 170 13.41 9.94 4.57
N TRP A 171 13.72 8.87 5.30
CA TRP A 171 13.86 7.53 4.78
C TRP A 171 12.54 6.73 4.84
N GLY A 172 11.47 7.25 4.21
CA GLY A 172 10.11 6.71 4.32
C GLY A 172 9.85 5.35 3.65
N MET A 173 10.69 4.90 2.71
CA MET A 173 10.47 3.68 1.91
C MET A 173 11.62 2.67 2.02
N MET A 174 11.66 1.83 3.06
CA MET A 174 12.81 0.92 3.29
C MET A 174 12.73 -0.45 2.59
N ASN A 175 11.71 -0.72 1.78
CA ASN A 175 11.39 -2.10 1.38
C ASN A 175 12.17 -2.65 0.17
N SER A 176 12.93 -1.84 -0.56
CA SER A 176 13.73 -2.30 -1.71
C SER A 176 15.24 -2.29 -1.45
N LYS A 177 15.96 -3.24 -2.07
CA LYS A 177 17.42 -3.36 -1.95
C LYS A 177 18.12 -2.15 -2.59
N GLU A 178 17.57 -1.65 -3.69
CA GLU A 178 18.04 -0.49 -4.44
C GLU A 178 17.91 0.79 -3.61
N TYR A 179 16.81 0.94 -2.86
CA TYR A 179 16.62 2.10 -1.96
C TYR A 179 17.65 2.11 -0.84
N ARG A 180 17.87 0.96 -0.18
CA ARG A 180 18.89 0.83 0.88
C ARG A 180 20.29 1.19 0.35
N LYS A 181 20.65 0.69 -0.83
CA LYS A 181 21.93 1.03 -1.47
C LYS A 181 22.06 2.54 -1.73
N ARG A 182 21.03 3.18 -2.27
CA ARG A 182 21.03 4.65 -2.50
C ARG A 182 21.17 5.44 -1.20
N ARG A 183 20.46 5.03 -0.15
CA ARG A 183 20.57 5.62 1.19
C ARG A 183 22.01 5.52 1.70
N GLU A 184 22.60 4.32 1.68
CA GLU A 184 23.98 4.10 2.15
C GLU A 184 25.00 4.92 1.36
N GLU A 185 24.86 5.01 0.04
CA GLU A 185 25.73 5.83 -0.81
C GLU A 185 25.64 7.32 -0.44
N LYS A 186 24.42 7.80 -0.18
CA LYS A 186 24.14 9.20 0.17
C LYS A 186 24.64 9.54 1.58
N GLU A 187 24.38 8.69 2.57
CA GLU A 187 24.94 8.83 3.94
C GLU A 187 26.48 8.83 3.94
N LYS A 188 27.10 7.92 3.17
CA LYS A 188 28.57 7.90 3.00
C LYS A 188 29.10 9.17 2.35
N LEU A 189 28.39 9.72 1.37
CA LEU A 189 28.77 10.96 0.71
C LEU A 189 28.73 12.14 1.69
N TYR A 190 27.65 12.30 2.45
CA TYR A 190 27.53 13.35 3.47
C TYR A 190 28.61 13.22 4.53
N LYS A 191 28.83 12.01 5.05
CA LYS A 191 29.88 11.75 6.05
C LYS A 191 31.27 12.09 5.52
N LYS A 192 31.60 11.71 4.28
CA LYS A 192 32.90 12.02 3.65
C LYS A 192 33.12 13.52 3.50
N LYS A 193 32.04 14.31 3.40
CA LYS A 193 32.08 15.75 3.16
C LYS A 193 31.87 16.59 4.41
N GLY A 194 31.69 15.95 5.57
CA GLY A 194 31.48 16.65 6.84
C GLY A 194 30.12 17.34 6.95
N THR A 195 29.14 16.96 6.13
CA THR A 195 27.80 17.54 6.18
C THR A 195 27.07 17.12 7.45
N LYS A 196 26.45 18.07 8.15
CA LYS A 196 25.57 17.79 9.31
C LYS A 196 24.29 17.14 8.79
N LEU A 197 24.20 15.82 8.89
CA LEU A 197 23.06 15.03 8.40
C LEU A 197 22.16 14.60 9.54
N ILE A 198 20.88 14.92 9.45
CA ILE A 198 19.81 14.34 10.28
C ILE A 198 19.01 13.35 9.41
N SER A 199 19.02 12.09 9.82
CA SER A 199 18.24 11.04 9.16
C SER A 199 16.97 10.75 9.95
N ILE A 200 15.80 10.96 9.32
CA ILE A 200 14.47 10.69 9.87
C ILE A 200 13.92 9.42 9.21
N THR A 201 13.26 8.54 9.96
CA THR A 201 12.60 7.33 9.47
C THR A 201 11.14 7.30 9.92
N ASN A 202 10.35 6.35 9.42
CA ASN A 202 8.96 6.15 9.87
C ASN A 202 8.86 5.99 11.40
N SER A 203 9.82 5.32 12.05
CA SER A 203 9.78 5.13 13.51
C SER A 203 10.02 6.43 14.27
N ASP A 204 10.68 7.42 13.69
CA ASP A 204 10.81 8.75 14.31
C ASP A 204 9.47 9.51 14.32
N LEU A 205 8.61 9.25 13.33
CA LEU A 205 7.30 9.91 13.22
C LEU A 205 6.28 9.42 14.25
N GLU A 206 6.49 8.26 14.87
CA GLU A 206 5.65 7.75 15.96
C GLU A 206 5.60 8.71 17.16
N ASP A 207 6.69 9.43 17.40
CA ASP A 207 6.80 10.46 18.44
C ASP A 207 7.76 11.55 17.95
N ILE A 208 7.27 12.33 16.99
CA ILE A 208 8.07 13.34 16.28
C ILE A 208 8.64 14.39 17.22
N ASN A 209 7.84 14.86 18.18
CA ASN A 209 8.22 15.86 19.17
C ASN A 209 9.42 15.43 20.01
N LYS A 210 9.50 14.14 20.38
CA LYS A 210 10.62 13.64 21.17
C LYS A 210 11.78 13.16 20.31
N LYS A 211 11.51 12.43 19.23
CA LYS A 211 12.53 11.73 18.44
C LYS A 211 13.23 12.67 17.45
N VAL A 212 12.50 13.52 16.73
CA VAL A 212 13.10 14.49 15.80
C VAL A 212 13.78 15.62 16.56
N ARG A 213 13.16 16.17 17.61
CA ARG A 213 13.81 17.17 18.49
C ARG A 213 15.17 16.69 19.00
N ARG A 214 15.25 15.46 19.51
CA ARG A 214 16.53 14.89 19.99
C ARG A 214 17.61 14.84 18.90
N LYS A 215 17.24 14.58 17.65
CA LYS A 215 18.19 14.57 16.54
C LYS A 215 18.65 15.98 16.18
N LEU A 216 17.75 16.96 16.20
CA LEU A 216 18.10 18.37 15.96
C LEU A 216 19.04 18.92 17.03
N LEU A 217 18.82 18.57 18.31
CA LEU A 217 19.71 18.92 19.42
C LEU A 217 21.15 18.38 19.29
N THR A 218 21.42 17.51 18.32
CA THR A 218 22.81 17.11 18.03
C THR A 218 23.60 18.24 17.37
N PHE A 219 22.92 19.19 16.72
CA PHE A 219 23.54 20.26 15.93
C PHE A 219 22.99 21.66 16.22
N MET A 220 21.91 21.77 17.00
CA MET A 220 21.22 23.01 17.36
C MET A 220 21.13 23.16 18.87
N ASP A 221 21.03 24.40 19.35
CA ASP A 221 20.87 24.67 20.78
C ASP A 221 19.41 24.49 21.23
N GLU A 222 19.21 24.11 22.49
CA GLU A 222 17.86 23.86 23.04
C GLU A 222 16.98 25.11 22.98
N ASN A 223 17.54 26.28 23.27
CA ASN A 223 16.82 27.56 23.22
C ASN A 223 16.29 27.91 21.82
N GLU A 224 16.87 27.35 20.76
CA GLU A 224 16.40 27.57 19.39
C GLU A 224 15.18 26.70 19.05
N LEU A 225 15.00 25.58 19.76
CA LEU A 225 13.89 24.64 19.59
C LEU A 225 12.75 24.87 20.58
N ASP A 226 13.04 25.45 21.75
CA ASP A 226 12.07 25.75 22.80
C ASP A 226 11.42 27.11 22.59
N LYS A 227 10.72 27.24 21.46
CA LYS A 227 9.87 28.40 21.19
C LYS A 227 8.47 28.16 21.75
N PRO A 228 7.83 29.20 22.29
CA PRO A 228 6.52 29.05 22.91
C PRO A 228 5.50 28.70 21.83
N LYS A 229 4.56 27.81 22.17
CA LYS A 229 3.53 27.36 21.23
C LYS A 229 2.74 28.55 20.73
N ARG A 230 2.34 28.56 19.46
CA ARG A 230 1.52 29.63 18.87
C ARG A 230 0.20 29.08 18.37
N CYS A 231 -0.86 29.89 18.49
CA CYS A 231 -2.17 29.58 17.95
C CYS A 231 -2.11 29.49 16.42
N PHE A 232 -2.59 28.39 15.87
CA PHE A 232 -2.59 28.16 14.42
C PHE A 232 -3.40 29.21 13.63
N ASN A 233 -4.44 29.78 14.24
CA ASN A 233 -5.34 30.72 13.56
C ASN A 233 -4.84 32.17 13.60
N CYS A 234 -4.27 32.61 14.72
CA CYS A 234 -3.92 34.03 14.93
C CYS A 234 -2.43 34.28 15.25
N GLY A 235 -1.61 33.25 15.38
CA GLY A 235 -0.17 33.37 15.65
C GLY A 235 0.18 33.87 17.07
N GLN A 236 -0.81 34.09 17.93
CA GLN A 236 -0.59 34.46 19.33
C GLN A 236 0.08 33.34 20.10
N GLU A 237 0.99 33.70 20.99
CA GLU A 237 1.62 32.78 21.92
C GLU A 237 0.57 32.15 22.84
N LEU A 238 0.62 30.82 22.97
CA LEU A 238 -0.23 30.03 23.82
C LEU A 238 0.48 29.85 25.16
N ASP A 239 -0.27 30.02 26.25
CA ASP A 239 0.24 29.75 27.59
C ASP A 239 0.43 28.24 27.85
N ASP A 240 1.09 27.92 28.98
CA ASP A 240 1.45 26.56 29.38
C ASP A 240 0.26 25.59 29.56
N ARG A 241 -0.99 26.09 29.53
CA ARG A 241 -2.19 25.24 29.62
C ARG A 241 -2.48 24.53 28.30
N TYR A 242 -1.89 24.96 27.18
CA TYR A 242 -2.12 24.44 25.83
C TYR A 242 -0.85 23.78 25.26
#